data_AF-A0A061ADH9-F1
#
_entry.id   AF-A0A061ADH9-F1
#
_cell.length_a   1.000
_cell.length_b   1.000
_cell.length_c   1.000
_cell.angle_alpha   90.00
_cell.angle_beta   90.00
_cell.angle_gamma   90.00
#
_symmetry.space_group_name_H-M   'P 1'
#
loop_
_entity.id
_entity.type
_entity.pdbx_description
1 polymer ?
#
loop_
_entity_poly.entity_id
_entity_poly.type
_entity_poly.pdbx_seq_one_letter_code
_entity_poly.pdbx_strand_id
1 'polypeptide(L)'
;MDDLVQALAHRTTLPITLSSLPSLSPADLAFAALQPDLPPLVRQRAYHAFTERRATYHANTDSQAADPLLDLPLDYPIPAALSSLSLPHLLLLPYNPSCDSSLLTHAHQLLLSLLAREAKKRELKVLRMCVRWEGGERREEGLRMRIEEGGLRVVRDGEGGEAEEEGFTFEAGEMREVLYIAGADDGHTSMDCTLSLSLSSLALSPLVSIKECIVRLELGMLEAGDEAFVKLREKVGQWAAEGAFEVRVVRADLAKNGFASPPASPPKNRCAKLAPPPPPPPPPANFEPQRQPIARKQTRQLETAPLGTRPPPPAGLEAEIWQYVSDRPAPVEWQPGFYARAFAFLSSLVPYDTLSAPVFTPAEVALLSFAPIPDALPDLHGKRMRGSTSARFENTERLALEYLYKSGPPITLDATRLILLTPSYPSLHHYVRTLSKIVAARDALVIACNQVLERRLYLRRGDPTVVNPIEELISVVERIRDNVA
;
A
#
# COMPACT_ATOMS: atom_id res chain seq x y z
N MET A 1 0.92 -12.09 -25.57
CA MET A 1 0.08 -12.78 -24.55
C MET A 1 0.79 -12.79 -23.20
N ASP A 2 2.08 -13.16 -23.14
CA ASP A 2 2.86 -13.13 -21.89
C ASP A 2 2.93 -11.76 -21.21
N ASP A 3 3.01 -10.66 -21.99
CA ASP A 3 3.09 -9.29 -21.43
C ASP A 3 1.78 -8.85 -20.76
N LEU A 4 0.64 -9.27 -21.31
CA LEU A 4 -0.67 -8.91 -20.78
C LEU A 4 -0.99 -9.70 -19.50
N VAL A 5 -0.57 -10.96 -19.45
CA VAL A 5 -0.59 -11.77 -18.21
C VAL A 5 0.32 -11.15 -17.15
N GLN A 6 1.50 -10.68 -17.54
CA GLN A 6 2.46 -10.02 -16.64
C GLN A 6 1.89 -8.72 -16.05
N ALA A 7 1.33 -7.87 -16.89
CA ALA A 7 0.71 -6.61 -16.47
C ALA A 7 -0.41 -6.84 -15.44
N LEU A 8 -1.22 -7.90 -15.64
CA LEU A 8 -2.39 -8.18 -14.80
C LEU A 8 -2.05 -8.97 -13.53
N ALA A 9 -1.02 -9.81 -13.53
CA ALA A 9 -0.64 -10.62 -12.36
C ALA A 9 -0.20 -9.74 -11.17
N HIS A 10 0.44 -8.59 -11.41
CA HIS A 10 0.78 -7.64 -10.35
C HIS A 10 -0.43 -6.85 -9.81
N ARG A 11 -1.57 -6.87 -10.52
CA ARG A 11 -2.77 -6.08 -10.19
C ARG A 11 -3.79 -6.84 -9.35
N THR A 12 -3.70 -8.16 -9.27
CA THR A 12 -4.59 -8.95 -8.40
C THR A 12 -4.41 -8.64 -6.90
N THR A 13 -3.31 -7.95 -6.52
CA THR A 13 -2.97 -7.61 -5.14
C THR A 13 -3.05 -6.11 -4.82
N LEU A 14 -3.11 -5.23 -5.84
CA LEU A 14 -3.11 -3.78 -5.64
C LEU A 14 -4.54 -3.22 -5.56
N PRO A 15 -4.86 -2.35 -4.57
CA PRO A 15 -6.19 -1.77 -4.47
C PRO A 15 -6.45 -0.77 -5.62
N ILE A 16 -7.44 -1.09 -6.45
CA ILE A 16 -7.89 -0.20 -7.53
C ILE A 16 -8.91 0.80 -6.97
N THR A 17 -8.55 2.09 -6.97
CA THR A 17 -9.39 3.19 -6.48
C THR A 17 -9.75 4.16 -7.61
N LEU A 18 -10.76 5.02 -7.40
CA LEU A 18 -11.20 6.00 -8.40
C LEU A 18 -10.09 6.95 -8.84
N SER A 19 -9.20 7.34 -7.93
CA SER A 19 -8.08 8.23 -8.23
C SER A 19 -7.00 7.56 -9.08
N SER A 20 -6.91 6.23 -9.06
CA SER A 20 -5.92 5.47 -9.84
C SER A 20 -6.33 5.27 -11.30
N LEU A 21 -7.63 5.28 -11.62
CA LEU A 21 -8.17 4.97 -12.95
C LEU A 21 -7.53 5.75 -14.11
N PRO A 22 -7.25 7.07 -14.02
CA PRO A 22 -6.66 7.81 -15.12
C PRO A 22 -5.24 7.33 -15.50
N SER A 23 -4.53 6.72 -14.55
CA SER A 23 -3.14 6.24 -14.71
C SER A 23 -3.03 4.77 -15.11
N LEU A 24 -4.14 4.01 -15.07
CA LEU A 24 -4.15 2.60 -15.40
C LEU A 24 -3.90 2.36 -16.88
N SER A 25 -3.43 1.17 -17.27
CA SER A 25 -3.35 0.74 -18.68
C SER A 25 -4.73 0.34 -19.21
N PRO A 26 -4.94 0.19 -20.54
CA PRO A 26 -6.19 -0.34 -21.08
C PRO A 26 -6.53 -1.75 -20.57
N ALA A 27 -5.53 -2.62 -20.39
CA ALA A 27 -5.74 -3.94 -19.78
C ALA A 27 -6.20 -3.85 -18.32
N ASP A 28 -5.59 -2.96 -17.54
CA ASP A 28 -5.97 -2.73 -16.13
C ASP A 28 -7.40 -2.17 -16.03
N LEU A 29 -7.80 -1.28 -16.94
CA LEU A 29 -9.17 -0.76 -17.00
C LEU A 29 -10.19 -1.84 -17.37
N ALA A 30 -9.87 -2.69 -18.34
CA ALA A 30 -10.71 -3.82 -18.72
C ALA A 30 -10.87 -4.82 -17.57
N PHE A 31 -9.77 -5.13 -16.87
CA PHE A 31 -9.79 -5.97 -15.68
C PHE A 31 -10.63 -5.36 -14.54
N ALA A 32 -10.43 -4.07 -14.24
CA ALA A 32 -11.19 -3.37 -13.20
C ALA A 32 -12.70 -3.30 -13.51
N ALA A 33 -13.08 -3.20 -14.78
CA ALA A 33 -14.49 -3.26 -15.18
C ALA A 33 -15.12 -4.65 -14.95
N LEU A 34 -14.32 -5.72 -15.09
CA LEU A 34 -14.75 -7.11 -14.92
C LEU A 34 -14.79 -7.57 -13.45
N GLN A 35 -14.01 -6.95 -12.57
CA GLN A 35 -13.83 -7.39 -11.18
C GLN A 35 -15.10 -7.16 -10.32
N PRO A 36 -15.83 -8.20 -9.88
CA PRO A 36 -17.10 -8.06 -9.15
C PRO A 36 -16.95 -7.46 -7.75
N ASP A 37 -15.77 -7.61 -7.15
CA ASP A 37 -15.48 -7.16 -5.77
C ASP A 37 -15.26 -5.65 -5.67
N LEU A 38 -15.04 -4.97 -6.80
CA LEU A 38 -14.87 -3.51 -6.82
C LEU A 38 -16.23 -2.79 -6.69
N PRO A 39 -16.25 -1.60 -6.05
CA PRO A 39 -17.45 -0.78 -5.98
C PRO A 39 -18.04 -0.53 -7.38
N PRO A 40 -19.37 -0.62 -7.58
CA PRO A 40 -20.01 -0.45 -8.89
C PRO A 40 -19.56 0.81 -9.64
N LEU A 41 -19.37 1.91 -8.91
CA LEU A 41 -18.93 3.19 -9.49
C LEU A 41 -17.49 3.14 -10.02
N VAL A 42 -16.59 2.37 -9.38
CA VAL A 42 -15.23 2.13 -9.89
C VAL A 42 -15.29 1.33 -11.19
N ARG A 43 -16.10 0.26 -11.22
CA ARG A 43 -16.26 -0.60 -12.40
C ARG A 43 -16.83 0.16 -13.59
N GLN A 44 -17.87 0.97 -13.36
CA GLN A 44 -18.48 1.81 -14.39
C GLN A 44 -17.52 2.88 -14.92
N ARG A 45 -16.75 3.54 -14.04
CA ARG A 45 -15.74 4.52 -14.46
C ARG A 45 -14.59 3.87 -15.22
N ALA A 46 -14.15 2.68 -14.81
CA ALA A 46 -13.15 1.90 -15.53
C ALA A 46 -13.65 1.50 -16.92
N TYR A 47 -14.89 1.02 -17.00
CA TYR A 47 -15.58 0.72 -18.27
C TYR A 47 -15.60 1.93 -19.20
N HIS A 48 -16.08 3.08 -18.71
CA HIS A 48 -16.13 4.30 -19.52
C HIS A 48 -14.75 4.74 -19.99
N ALA A 49 -13.77 4.77 -19.08
CA ALA A 49 -12.40 5.16 -19.40
C ALA A 49 -11.77 4.24 -20.46
N PHE A 50 -12.04 2.93 -20.42
CA PHE A 50 -11.61 2.01 -21.46
C PHE A 50 -12.26 2.33 -22.81
N THR A 51 -13.58 2.51 -22.84
CA THR A 51 -14.30 2.83 -24.09
C THR A 51 -13.86 4.15 -24.70
N GLU A 52 -13.61 5.17 -23.87
CA GLU A 52 -13.14 6.48 -24.28
C GLU A 52 -11.74 6.38 -24.89
N ARG A 53 -10.80 5.71 -24.21
CA ARG A 53 -9.45 5.49 -24.74
C ARG A 53 -9.45 4.70 -26.03
N ARG A 54 -10.29 3.68 -26.14
CA ARG A 54 -10.47 2.92 -27.37
C ARG A 54 -10.97 3.81 -28.50
N ALA A 55 -11.96 4.66 -28.25
CA ALA A 55 -12.46 5.60 -29.25
C ALA A 55 -11.39 6.62 -29.68
N THR A 56 -10.61 7.15 -28.73
CA THR A 56 -9.49 8.05 -29.02
C THR A 56 -8.40 7.36 -29.84
N TYR A 57 -8.08 6.11 -29.52
CA TYR A 57 -7.11 5.29 -30.25
C TYR A 57 -7.53 5.09 -31.71
N HIS A 58 -8.79 4.71 -31.97
CA HIS A 58 -9.30 4.54 -33.34
C HIS A 58 -9.49 5.87 -34.08
N ALA A 59 -9.62 7.00 -33.39
CA ALA A 59 -9.72 8.32 -33.99
C ALA A 59 -8.35 8.92 -34.40
N ASN A 60 -7.25 8.47 -33.80
CA ASN A 60 -5.90 8.98 -34.03
C ASN A 60 -5.05 7.94 -34.80
N THR A 61 -5.12 7.96 -36.13
CA THR A 61 -4.42 7.01 -37.01
C THR A 61 -2.89 7.12 -37.04
N ASP A 62 -2.30 8.22 -36.53
CA ASP A 62 -0.93 8.61 -36.96
C ASP A 62 0.21 8.44 -35.94
N SER A 63 0.00 8.12 -34.65
CA SER A 63 1.15 8.07 -33.72
C SER A 63 0.90 7.50 -32.32
N GLN A 64 0.38 6.28 -32.18
CA GLN A 64 0.45 5.60 -30.88
C GLN A 64 1.04 4.20 -31.00
N ALA A 65 1.83 3.84 -29.99
CA ALA A 65 2.27 2.48 -29.75
C ALA A 65 1.03 1.57 -29.82
N ALA A 66 1.04 0.60 -30.72
CA ALA A 66 -0.08 -0.31 -30.92
C ALA A 66 -0.40 -1.00 -29.59
N ASP A 67 -1.61 -0.78 -29.06
CA ASP A 67 -2.11 -1.55 -27.93
C ASP A 67 -2.96 -2.71 -28.48
N PRO A 68 -2.46 -3.95 -28.42
CA PRO A 68 -3.11 -5.09 -29.04
C PRO A 68 -4.49 -5.39 -28.45
N LEU A 69 -4.81 -4.87 -27.25
CA LEU A 69 -6.13 -5.04 -26.64
C LEU A 69 -7.17 -4.09 -27.24
N LEU A 70 -6.77 -2.89 -27.66
CA LEU A 70 -7.67 -1.88 -28.24
C LEU A 70 -8.05 -2.19 -29.69
N ASP A 71 -7.20 -2.95 -30.39
CA ASP A 71 -7.42 -3.42 -31.77
C ASP A 71 -8.45 -4.56 -31.87
N LEU A 72 -8.64 -5.35 -30.79
CA LEU A 72 -9.51 -6.52 -30.83
C LEU A 72 -11.00 -6.15 -30.96
N PRO A 73 -11.78 -6.83 -31.81
CA PRO A 73 -13.21 -6.56 -31.95
C PRO A 73 -13.97 -6.85 -30.65
N LEU A 74 -14.97 -6.03 -30.33
CA LEU A 74 -15.85 -6.26 -29.17
C LEU A 74 -17.01 -7.20 -29.49
N ASP A 75 -17.38 -7.28 -30.77
CA ASP A 75 -18.43 -8.18 -31.26
C ASP A 75 -17.79 -9.50 -31.72
N TYR A 76 -17.72 -10.45 -30.80
CA TYR A 76 -17.20 -11.80 -31.04
C TYR A 76 -18.17 -12.84 -30.47
N PRO A 77 -18.23 -14.06 -31.04
CA PRO A 77 -19.14 -15.09 -30.57
C PRO A 77 -18.74 -15.57 -29.17
N ILE A 78 -19.71 -15.60 -28.25
CA ILE A 78 -19.52 -16.12 -26.89
C ILE A 78 -19.80 -17.63 -26.91
N PRO A 79 -18.79 -18.49 -26.69
CA PRO A 79 -18.98 -19.94 -26.66
C PRO A 79 -19.75 -20.37 -25.42
N ALA A 80 -20.38 -21.55 -25.47
CA ALA A 80 -21.10 -22.12 -24.32
C ALA A 80 -20.20 -22.37 -23.10
N ALA A 81 -18.91 -22.65 -23.34
CA ALA A 81 -17.90 -22.79 -22.29
C ALA A 81 -16.92 -21.61 -22.36
N LEU A 82 -16.96 -20.70 -21.38
CA LEU A 82 -16.07 -19.53 -21.35
C LEU A 82 -14.58 -19.89 -21.28
N SER A 83 -14.24 -21.09 -20.83
CA SER A 83 -12.85 -21.59 -20.76
C SER A 83 -12.18 -21.74 -22.13
N SER A 84 -12.93 -21.75 -23.23
CA SER A 84 -12.36 -21.78 -24.59
C SER A 84 -12.01 -20.39 -25.12
N LEU A 85 -12.40 -19.31 -24.43
CA LEU A 85 -12.01 -17.95 -24.79
C LEU A 85 -10.54 -17.70 -24.44
N SER A 86 -9.84 -16.96 -25.30
CA SER A 86 -8.51 -16.48 -24.94
C SER A 86 -8.60 -15.36 -23.90
N LEU A 87 -7.50 -15.13 -23.17
CA LEU A 87 -7.46 -14.18 -22.06
C LEU A 87 -7.84 -12.73 -22.46
N PRO A 88 -7.43 -12.19 -23.62
CA PRO A 88 -7.92 -10.89 -24.08
C PRO A 88 -9.44 -10.86 -24.33
N HIS A 89 -10.02 -11.93 -24.86
CA HIS A 89 -11.48 -12.01 -25.04
C HIS A 89 -12.19 -12.09 -23.69
N LEU A 90 -11.66 -12.82 -22.71
CA LEU A 90 -12.21 -12.83 -21.35
C LEU A 90 -12.23 -11.44 -20.70
N LEU A 91 -11.17 -10.63 -20.92
CA LEU A 91 -11.13 -9.23 -20.43
C LEU A 91 -12.10 -8.30 -21.14
N LEU A 92 -12.32 -8.53 -22.43
CA LEU A 92 -13.22 -7.71 -23.25
C LEU A 92 -14.68 -8.12 -23.10
N LEU A 93 -14.98 -9.19 -22.36
CA LEU A 93 -16.33 -9.70 -22.17
C LEU A 93 -17.34 -8.66 -21.65
N PRO A 94 -17.02 -7.76 -20.69
CA PRO A 94 -17.94 -6.71 -20.26
C PRO A 94 -18.39 -5.76 -21.38
N TYR A 95 -17.60 -5.65 -22.44
CA TYR A 95 -17.82 -4.71 -23.55
C TYR A 95 -18.47 -5.38 -24.76
N ASN A 96 -18.68 -6.70 -24.72
CA ASN A 96 -19.34 -7.43 -25.79
C ASN A 96 -20.86 -7.21 -25.70
N PRO A 97 -21.52 -6.74 -26.78
CA PRO A 97 -22.95 -6.42 -26.77
C PRO A 97 -23.85 -7.64 -26.54
N SER A 98 -23.35 -8.84 -26.83
CA SER A 98 -24.06 -10.11 -26.65
C SER A 98 -23.84 -10.73 -25.26
N CYS A 99 -23.04 -10.10 -24.39
CA CYS A 99 -22.74 -10.64 -23.07
C CYS A 99 -23.89 -10.42 -22.09
N ASP A 100 -24.34 -11.51 -21.44
CA ASP A 100 -25.18 -11.41 -20.25
C ASP A 100 -24.33 -11.06 -19.02
N SER A 101 -24.82 -10.13 -18.21
CA SER A 101 -24.27 -9.75 -16.91
C SER A 101 -23.99 -10.93 -15.97
N SER A 102 -24.79 -12.00 -16.07
CA SER A 102 -24.61 -13.22 -15.27
C SER A 102 -23.30 -13.96 -15.53
N LEU A 103 -22.70 -13.78 -16.72
CA LEU A 103 -21.46 -14.44 -17.13
C LEU A 103 -20.21 -13.73 -16.60
N LEU A 104 -20.31 -12.46 -16.21
CA LEU A 104 -19.16 -11.64 -15.83
C LEU A 104 -18.45 -12.16 -14.57
N THR A 105 -19.21 -12.61 -13.57
CA THR A 105 -18.63 -13.19 -12.36
C THR A 105 -17.86 -14.48 -12.65
N HIS A 106 -18.41 -15.34 -13.52
CA HIS A 106 -17.74 -16.57 -13.92
C HIS A 106 -16.49 -16.29 -14.76
N ALA A 107 -16.56 -15.33 -15.68
CA ALA A 107 -15.42 -14.88 -16.47
C ALA A 107 -14.30 -14.31 -15.61
N HIS A 108 -14.62 -13.52 -14.58
CA HIS A 108 -13.64 -13.03 -13.61
C HIS A 108 -12.92 -14.16 -12.88
N GLN A 109 -13.67 -15.14 -12.35
CA GLN A 109 -13.08 -16.30 -11.66
C GLN A 109 -12.17 -17.11 -12.57
N LEU A 110 -12.59 -17.36 -13.82
CA LEU A 110 -11.78 -18.04 -14.81
C LEU A 110 -10.50 -17.26 -15.11
N LEU A 111 -10.61 -15.94 -15.26
CA LEU A 111 -9.46 -15.08 -15.51
C LEU A 111 -8.47 -15.12 -14.34
N LEU A 112 -8.93 -15.03 -13.09
CA LEU A 112 -8.07 -15.22 -11.92
C LEU A 112 -7.41 -16.59 -11.90
N SER A 113 -8.13 -17.66 -12.25
CA SER A 113 -7.55 -19.01 -12.30
C SER A 113 -6.48 -19.16 -13.38
N LEU A 114 -6.66 -18.50 -14.54
CA LEU A 114 -5.68 -18.46 -15.61
C LEU A 114 -4.46 -17.65 -15.22
N LEU A 115 -4.65 -16.47 -14.62
CA LEU A 115 -3.56 -15.65 -14.10
C LEU A 115 -2.77 -16.40 -13.01
N ALA A 116 -3.46 -17.09 -12.09
CA ALA A 116 -2.81 -17.89 -11.05
C ALA A 116 -2.05 -19.08 -11.64
N ARG A 117 -2.60 -19.75 -12.67
CA ARG A 117 -1.92 -20.83 -13.38
C ARG A 117 -0.67 -20.34 -14.10
N GLU A 118 -0.75 -19.20 -14.75
CA GLU A 118 0.40 -18.58 -15.42
C GLU A 118 1.43 -18.04 -14.44
N ALA A 119 1.01 -17.51 -13.28
CA ALA A 119 1.92 -17.12 -12.21
C ALA A 119 2.70 -18.34 -11.68
N LYS A 120 2.02 -19.48 -11.46
CA LYS A 120 2.66 -20.74 -11.05
C LYS A 120 3.67 -21.26 -12.10
N LYS A 121 3.40 -21.05 -13.39
CA LYS A 121 4.34 -21.38 -14.49
C LYS A 121 5.58 -20.50 -14.53
N ARG A 122 5.69 -19.49 -13.65
CA ARG A 122 6.84 -18.57 -13.55
C ARG A 122 7.51 -18.62 -12.18
N GLU A 123 7.02 -19.49 -11.29
CA GLU A 123 7.58 -19.70 -9.97
C GLU A 123 8.49 -20.94 -9.99
N LEU A 124 9.75 -20.75 -9.63
CA LEU A 124 10.69 -21.84 -9.38
C LEU A 124 10.92 -21.95 -7.89
N LYS A 125 10.89 -23.18 -7.37
CA LYS A 125 11.29 -23.44 -5.99
C LYS A 125 12.80 -23.24 -5.87
N VAL A 126 13.21 -22.52 -4.84
CA VAL A 126 14.62 -22.34 -4.49
C VAL A 126 14.83 -23.03 -3.14
N LEU A 127 15.53 -24.16 -3.16
CA LEU A 127 15.82 -24.93 -1.96
C LEU A 127 16.71 -24.12 -1.01
N ARG A 128 17.76 -23.51 -1.57
CA ARG A 128 18.72 -22.69 -0.84
C ARG A 128 19.25 -21.54 -1.68
N MET A 129 19.40 -20.39 -1.06
CA MET A 129 20.12 -19.24 -1.60
C MET A 129 21.36 -18.96 -0.74
N CYS A 130 22.47 -18.67 -1.41
CA CYS A 130 23.72 -18.27 -0.78
C CYS A 130 24.24 -17.00 -1.44
N VAL A 131 24.29 -15.89 -0.71
CA VAL A 131 24.89 -14.62 -1.14
C VAL A 131 26.28 -14.52 -0.53
N ARG A 132 27.32 -14.37 -1.35
CA ARG A 132 28.71 -14.19 -0.93
C ARG A 132 29.26 -12.85 -1.38
N TRP A 133 29.99 -12.17 -0.50
CA TRP A 133 30.68 -10.92 -0.79
C TRP A 133 31.99 -10.84 0.00
N GLU A 134 32.79 -9.82 -0.28
CA GLU A 134 34.02 -9.58 0.46
C GLU A 134 33.68 -9.24 1.93
N GLY A 135 33.99 -10.16 2.83
CA GLY A 135 33.75 -10.01 4.27
C GLY A 135 32.52 -10.74 4.82
N GLY A 136 31.78 -11.51 4.01
CA GLY A 136 30.67 -12.30 4.56
C GLY A 136 29.94 -13.23 3.57
N GLU A 137 29.10 -14.08 4.16
CA GLU A 137 28.17 -14.95 3.45
C GLU A 137 26.82 -14.95 4.18
N ARG A 138 25.72 -14.90 3.43
CA ARG A 138 24.35 -15.06 3.94
C ARG A 138 23.70 -16.25 3.27
N ARG A 139 23.04 -17.10 4.05
CA ARG A 139 22.29 -18.26 3.58
C ARG A 139 20.84 -18.16 3.99
N GLU A 140 19.97 -18.53 3.06
CA GLU A 140 18.52 -18.56 3.24
C GLU A 140 17.99 -19.84 2.59
N GLU A 141 16.97 -20.45 3.18
CA GLU A 141 16.36 -21.71 2.72
C GLU A 141 14.84 -21.53 2.58
N GLY A 142 14.20 -22.39 1.81
CA GLY A 142 12.74 -22.37 1.65
C GLY A 142 12.24 -21.10 0.96
N LEU A 143 12.75 -20.83 -0.23
CA LEU A 143 12.44 -19.62 -1.00
C LEU A 143 11.70 -19.97 -2.29
N ARG A 144 11.01 -18.99 -2.86
CA ARG A 144 10.42 -19.06 -4.20
C ARG A 144 10.99 -17.94 -5.06
N MET A 145 11.40 -18.30 -6.28
CA MET A 145 11.89 -17.37 -7.28
C MET A 145 10.81 -17.08 -8.31
N ARG A 146 10.58 -15.80 -8.57
CA ARG A 146 9.74 -15.28 -9.64
C ARG A 146 10.60 -14.61 -10.70
N ILE A 147 10.27 -14.86 -11.95
CA ILE A 147 10.90 -14.23 -13.11
C ILE A 147 10.09 -12.97 -13.46
N GLU A 148 10.69 -11.79 -13.31
CA GLU A 148 10.07 -10.48 -13.61
C GLU A 148 10.63 -9.92 -14.93
N GLU A 149 10.21 -8.73 -15.37
CA GLU A 149 10.71 -8.15 -16.65
C GLU A 149 12.16 -7.67 -16.54
N GLY A 150 12.46 -7.01 -15.42
CA GLY A 150 13.75 -6.35 -15.18
C GLY A 150 14.72 -7.17 -14.35
N GLY A 151 14.41 -8.43 -14.03
CA GLY A 151 15.27 -9.28 -13.20
C GLY A 151 14.56 -10.44 -12.52
N LEU A 152 15.18 -10.94 -11.45
CA LEU A 152 14.68 -12.05 -10.66
C LEU A 152 14.30 -11.56 -9.26
N ARG A 153 13.15 -12.01 -8.75
CA ARG A 153 12.72 -11.74 -7.38
C ARG A 153 12.66 -13.05 -6.60
N VAL A 154 13.31 -13.11 -5.45
CA VAL A 154 13.31 -14.28 -4.57
C VAL A 154 12.68 -13.90 -3.24
N VAL A 155 11.56 -14.53 -2.91
CA VAL A 155 10.78 -14.27 -1.70
C VAL A 155 10.78 -15.51 -0.81
N ARG A 156 10.69 -15.30 0.50
CA ARG A 156 10.53 -16.40 1.46
C ARG A 156 9.16 -17.03 1.30
N ASP A 157 9.10 -18.35 1.40
CA ASP A 157 7.83 -19.08 1.37
C ASP A 157 7.08 -18.83 2.69
N GLY A 158 6.13 -17.88 2.69
CA GLY A 158 5.34 -17.53 3.87
C GLY A 158 4.20 -18.52 4.10
N GLU A 159 4.15 -19.17 5.26
CA GLU A 159 2.98 -19.92 5.71
C GLU A 159 1.88 -18.94 6.14
N GLY A 160 0.98 -18.62 5.21
CA GLY A 160 -0.29 -17.96 5.50
C GLY A 160 -0.33 -16.48 5.17
N GLY A 161 -0.61 -16.16 3.90
CA GLY A 161 -1.43 -15.03 3.44
C GLY A 161 -1.12 -13.59 3.85
N GLU A 162 -0.20 -13.33 4.77
CA GLU A 162 0.20 -12.00 5.21
C GLU A 162 1.38 -11.49 4.38
N ALA A 163 1.44 -10.16 4.24
CA ALA A 163 2.10 -9.42 3.17
C ALA A 163 3.54 -9.90 2.84
N GLU A 164 3.82 -9.98 1.53
CA GLU A 164 5.14 -10.25 0.93
C GLU A 164 6.15 -9.13 1.30
N GLU A 165 6.64 -9.06 2.54
CA GLU A 165 7.42 -7.88 2.98
C GLU A 165 8.95 -8.05 2.95
N GLU A 166 9.51 -9.25 2.80
CA GLU A 166 10.96 -9.41 2.67
C GLU A 166 11.39 -10.40 1.58
N GLY A 167 12.05 -9.88 0.54
CA GLY A 167 12.62 -10.67 -0.56
C GLY A 167 13.83 -9.98 -1.18
N PHE A 168 14.61 -10.74 -1.94
CA PHE A 168 15.78 -10.27 -2.68
C PHE A 168 15.38 -9.97 -4.11
N THR A 169 15.79 -8.81 -4.62
CA THR A 169 15.60 -8.45 -6.03
C THR A 169 16.96 -8.40 -6.70
N PHE A 170 17.08 -9.13 -7.80
CA PHE A 170 18.28 -9.23 -8.62
C PHE A 170 18.00 -8.58 -9.97
N GLU A 171 18.38 -7.32 -10.11
CA GLU A 171 18.16 -6.55 -11.34
C GLU A 171 19.06 -7.06 -12.46
N ALA A 172 18.50 -7.24 -13.65
CA ALA A 172 19.22 -7.69 -14.84
C ALA A 172 20.38 -6.75 -15.20
N GLY A 173 20.19 -5.44 -15.01
CA GLY A 173 21.21 -4.42 -15.26
C GLY A 173 22.43 -4.51 -14.33
N GLU A 174 22.30 -5.17 -13.18
CA GLU A 174 23.40 -5.39 -12.23
C GLU A 174 24.09 -6.75 -12.45
N MET A 175 23.62 -7.58 -13.39
CA MET A 175 24.20 -8.89 -13.67
C MET A 175 25.46 -8.76 -14.55
N ARG A 176 26.57 -9.38 -14.10
CA ARG A 176 27.84 -9.45 -14.84
C ARG A 176 28.06 -10.81 -15.50
N GLU A 177 27.63 -11.89 -14.85
CA GLU A 177 27.75 -13.25 -15.35
C GLU A 177 26.63 -14.11 -14.76
N VAL A 178 26.06 -14.99 -15.57
CA VAL A 178 25.08 -15.99 -15.15
C VAL A 178 25.57 -17.38 -15.54
N LEU A 179 25.71 -18.26 -14.55
CA LEU A 179 26.15 -19.64 -14.73
C LEU A 179 25.03 -20.61 -14.37
N TYR A 180 24.64 -21.43 -15.33
CA TYR A 180 23.80 -22.61 -15.09
C TYR A 180 24.70 -23.78 -14.75
N ILE A 181 24.72 -24.19 -13.49
CA ILE A 181 25.49 -25.34 -13.01
C ILE A 181 24.57 -26.54 -13.00
N ALA A 182 24.78 -27.42 -13.97
CA ALA A 182 24.04 -28.65 -14.19
C ALA A 182 24.65 -29.76 -13.32
N GLY A 183 23.90 -30.22 -12.31
CA GLY A 183 24.24 -31.28 -11.37
C GLY A 183 24.00 -32.68 -11.91
N ALA A 184 23.71 -33.63 -11.01
CA ALA A 184 23.46 -35.01 -11.38
C ALA A 184 22.15 -35.14 -12.19
N ASP A 185 22.19 -35.94 -13.25
CA ASP A 185 21.02 -36.38 -14.01
C ASP A 185 20.46 -37.65 -13.34
N ASP A 186 19.14 -37.71 -13.14
CA ASP A 186 18.49 -38.88 -12.56
C ASP A 186 18.25 -40.02 -13.57
N GLY A 187 18.64 -39.81 -14.84
CA GLY A 187 18.47 -40.76 -15.93
C GLY A 187 17.07 -40.75 -16.55
N HIS A 188 16.17 -39.87 -16.08
CA HIS A 188 14.74 -39.88 -16.41
C HIS A 188 14.22 -38.53 -16.93
N THR A 189 15.10 -37.64 -17.41
CA THR A 189 14.84 -36.28 -17.95
C THR A 189 14.80 -35.15 -16.93
N SER A 190 15.15 -35.42 -15.66
CA SER A 190 15.30 -34.36 -14.67
C SER A 190 16.78 -34.18 -14.28
N MET A 191 17.16 -32.93 -14.06
CA MET A 191 18.54 -32.55 -13.77
C MET A 191 18.57 -31.61 -12.56
N ASP A 192 19.46 -31.88 -11.61
CA ASP A 192 19.72 -30.93 -10.53
C ASP A 192 20.32 -29.65 -11.11
N CYS A 193 19.77 -28.48 -10.76
CA CYS A 193 20.23 -27.21 -11.32
C CYS A 193 20.54 -26.20 -10.21
N THR A 194 21.70 -25.58 -10.31
CA THR A 194 22.07 -24.42 -9.50
C THR A 194 22.35 -23.23 -10.42
N LEU A 195 21.70 -22.11 -10.15
CA LEU A 195 21.93 -20.84 -10.84
C LEU A 195 22.92 -20.00 -10.03
N SER A 196 24.04 -19.59 -10.63
CA SER A 196 25.00 -18.68 -10.00
C SER A 196 25.03 -17.35 -10.75
N LEU A 197 24.74 -16.26 -10.04
CA LEU A 197 24.69 -14.90 -10.55
C LEU A 197 25.86 -14.12 -9.97
N SER A 198 26.66 -13.47 -10.81
CA SER A 198 27.63 -12.45 -10.41
C SER A 198 26.98 -11.09 -10.58
N LEU A 199 26.89 -10.30 -9.49
CA LEU A 199 26.21 -9.01 -9.47
C LEU A 199 27.19 -7.87 -9.13
N SER A 200 27.06 -6.72 -9.78
CA SER A 200 27.79 -5.49 -9.41
C SER A 200 27.30 -4.90 -8.10
N SER A 201 26.00 -4.96 -7.84
CA SER A 201 25.37 -4.46 -6.63
C SER A 201 24.16 -5.31 -6.25
N LEU A 202 23.91 -5.46 -4.95
CA LEU A 202 22.72 -6.10 -4.40
C LEU A 202 22.20 -5.31 -3.20
N ALA A 203 20.95 -4.87 -3.25
CA ALA A 203 20.28 -4.28 -2.10
C ALA A 203 19.76 -5.41 -1.17
N LEU A 204 20.24 -5.43 0.07
CA LEU A 204 19.73 -6.34 1.11
C LEU A 204 18.57 -5.71 1.89
N SER A 205 18.55 -4.39 1.99
CA SER A 205 17.50 -3.59 2.63
C SER A 205 17.53 -2.17 2.05
N PRO A 206 16.53 -1.31 2.35
CA PRO A 206 16.53 0.09 1.90
C PRO A 206 17.77 0.89 2.34
N LEU A 207 18.51 0.39 3.33
CA LEU A 207 19.65 1.06 3.95
C LEU A 207 20.99 0.36 3.67
N VAL A 208 20.98 -0.85 3.12
CA VAL A 208 22.19 -1.68 2.97
C VAL A 208 22.28 -2.22 1.54
N SER A 209 23.35 -1.83 0.84
CA SER A 209 23.74 -2.40 -0.45
C SER A 209 25.13 -3.01 -0.38
N ILE A 210 25.29 -4.17 -1.01
CA ILE A 210 26.54 -4.90 -1.14
C ILE A 210 27.03 -4.75 -2.56
N LYS A 211 28.31 -4.39 -2.73
CA LYS A 211 28.97 -4.36 -4.05
C LYS A 211 29.68 -5.67 -4.31
N GLU A 212 29.74 -6.05 -5.57
CA GLU A 212 30.51 -7.20 -6.09
C GLU A 212 30.23 -8.50 -5.32
N CYS A 213 29.04 -9.03 -5.53
CA CYS A 213 28.60 -10.25 -4.85
C CYS A 213 28.30 -11.38 -5.82
N ILE A 214 28.34 -12.61 -5.30
CA ILE A 214 27.96 -13.82 -6.02
C ILE A 214 26.78 -14.43 -5.29
N VAL A 215 25.67 -14.59 -6.00
CA VAL A 215 24.45 -15.23 -5.52
C VAL A 215 24.35 -16.63 -6.14
N ARG A 216 24.18 -17.66 -5.31
CA ARG A 216 23.90 -19.02 -5.76
C ARG A 216 22.50 -19.43 -5.32
N LEU A 217 21.70 -19.90 -6.27
CA LEU A 217 20.33 -20.37 -6.09
C LEU A 217 20.27 -21.85 -6.45
N GLU A 218 20.08 -22.70 -5.45
CA GLU A 218 19.91 -24.14 -5.60
C GLU A 218 18.44 -24.41 -5.94
N LEU A 219 18.15 -24.73 -7.20
CA LEU A 219 16.78 -24.96 -7.69
C LEU A 219 16.32 -26.41 -7.48
N GLY A 220 17.27 -27.33 -7.28
CA GLY A 220 17.00 -28.76 -7.13
C GLY A 220 16.76 -29.45 -8.47
N MET A 221 16.10 -30.62 -8.41
CA MET A 221 15.77 -31.42 -9.60
C MET A 221 14.69 -30.72 -10.42
N LEU A 222 15.04 -30.32 -11.64
CA LEU A 222 14.13 -29.72 -12.62
C LEU A 222 13.96 -30.64 -13.82
N GLU A 223 12.72 -30.87 -14.24
CA GLU A 223 12.44 -31.60 -15.47
C GLU A 223 12.86 -30.77 -16.69
N ALA A 224 13.38 -31.41 -17.74
CA ALA A 224 13.82 -30.71 -18.95
C ALA A 224 12.71 -29.90 -19.64
N GLY A 225 11.45 -30.28 -19.40
CA GLY A 225 10.23 -29.60 -19.88
C GLY A 225 9.56 -28.67 -18.87
N ASP A 226 10.18 -28.40 -17.72
CA ASP A 226 9.64 -27.45 -16.75
C ASP A 226 9.49 -26.06 -17.41
N GLU A 227 8.24 -25.63 -17.59
CA GLU A 227 7.91 -24.39 -18.28
C GLU A 227 8.55 -23.16 -17.60
N ALA A 228 8.65 -23.16 -16.26
CA ALA A 228 9.24 -22.05 -15.51
C ALA A 228 10.76 -22.00 -15.74
N PHE A 229 11.41 -23.16 -15.82
CA PHE A 229 12.84 -23.24 -16.12
C PHE A 229 13.15 -22.88 -17.58
N VAL A 230 12.31 -23.28 -18.53
CA VAL A 230 12.43 -22.84 -19.93
C VAL A 230 12.32 -21.33 -20.04
N LYS A 231 11.30 -20.72 -19.41
CA LYS A 231 11.11 -19.26 -19.39
C LYS A 231 12.28 -18.53 -18.73
N LEU A 232 12.85 -19.08 -17.65
CA LEU A 232 14.03 -18.50 -17.00
C LEU A 232 15.19 -18.40 -18.00
N ARG A 233 15.47 -19.48 -18.75
CA ARG A 233 16.56 -19.50 -19.73
C ARG A 233 16.33 -18.52 -20.86
N GLU A 234 15.10 -18.44 -21.37
CA GLU A 234 14.72 -17.47 -22.40
C GLU A 234 14.93 -16.03 -21.93
N LYS A 235 14.45 -15.68 -20.72
CA LYS A 235 14.58 -14.33 -20.16
C LYS A 235 16.02 -13.94 -19.84
N VAL A 236 16.80 -14.84 -19.25
CA VAL A 236 18.24 -14.60 -19.03
C VAL A 236 18.97 -14.43 -20.36
N GLY A 237 18.61 -15.20 -21.40
CA GLY A 237 19.15 -15.02 -22.74
C GLY A 237 18.81 -13.65 -23.33
N GLN A 238 17.57 -13.19 -23.16
CA GLN A 238 17.12 -11.86 -23.57
C GLN A 238 17.92 -10.76 -22.85
N TRP A 239 18.01 -10.82 -21.52
CA TRP A 239 18.75 -9.84 -20.73
C TRP A 239 20.24 -9.82 -21.05
N ALA A 240 20.85 -10.97 -21.32
CA ALA A 240 22.25 -11.05 -21.72
C ALA A 240 22.49 -10.36 -23.08
N ALA A 241 21.54 -10.49 -24.01
CA ALA A 241 21.60 -9.83 -25.30
C ALA A 241 21.43 -8.30 -25.19
N GLU A 242 20.59 -7.83 -24.26
CA GLU A 242 20.31 -6.40 -24.04
C GLU A 242 21.37 -5.70 -23.16
N GLY A 243 21.81 -6.35 -22.08
CA GLY A 243 22.70 -5.82 -21.05
C GLY A 243 24.18 -6.20 -21.20
N ALA A 244 24.52 -7.01 -22.21
CA ALA A 244 25.88 -7.44 -22.53
C ALA A 244 26.64 -8.15 -21.39
N PHE A 245 25.99 -9.07 -20.69
CA PHE A 245 26.62 -9.96 -19.71
C PHE A 245 26.74 -11.40 -20.22
N GLU A 246 27.67 -12.17 -19.65
CA GLU A 246 27.98 -13.51 -20.13
C GLU A 246 27.08 -14.59 -19.50
N VAL A 247 26.56 -15.51 -20.32
CA VAL A 247 25.79 -16.68 -19.87
C VAL A 247 26.55 -17.95 -20.22
N ARG A 248 26.82 -18.80 -19.22
CA ARG A 248 27.48 -20.10 -19.45
C ARG A 248 26.70 -21.24 -18.81
N VAL A 249 26.86 -22.43 -19.38
CA VAL A 249 26.35 -23.69 -18.83
C VAL A 249 27.54 -24.56 -18.46
N VAL A 250 27.64 -24.95 -17.19
CA VAL A 250 28.75 -25.73 -16.63
C VAL A 250 28.20 -27.03 -16.07
N ARG A 251 28.78 -28.17 -16.43
CA ARG A 251 28.44 -29.46 -15.79
C ARG A 251 29.22 -29.61 -14.48
N ALA A 252 28.53 -29.99 -13.41
CA ALA A 252 29.09 -30.10 -12.05
C ALA A 252 30.26 -31.08 -11.95
N ASP A 253 30.34 -32.06 -12.86
CA ASP A 253 31.47 -32.99 -12.96
C ASP A 253 32.82 -32.28 -13.22
N LEU A 254 32.79 -31.05 -13.75
CA LEU A 254 33.97 -30.20 -13.95
C LEU A 254 34.22 -29.20 -12.80
N ALA A 255 33.25 -28.95 -11.91
CA ALA A 255 33.35 -27.95 -10.85
C ALA A 255 34.10 -28.43 -9.60
N LYS A 256 34.48 -29.71 -9.53
CA LYS A 256 35.39 -30.24 -8.50
C LYS A 256 36.86 -29.90 -8.72
N ASN A 257 37.21 -29.33 -9.88
CA ASN A 257 38.54 -28.79 -10.14
C ASN A 257 38.48 -27.26 -10.08
N GLY A 258 39.32 -26.70 -9.20
CA GLY A 258 39.22 -25.34 -8.70
C GLY A 258 39.03 -24.24 -9.75
N PHE A 259 38.46 -23.14 -9.29
CA PHE A 259 38.55 -21.83 -9.94
C PHE A 259 40.03 -21.51 -10.20
N ALA A 260 40.51 -21.88 -11.37
CA ALA A 260 41.68 -21.27 -11.98
C ALA A 260 41.17 -20.02 -12.69
N SER A 261 41.57 -18.86 -12.18
CA SER A 261 41.43 -17.56 -12.82
C SER A 261 41.85 -17.64 -14.30
N PRO A 262 41.23 -16.85 -15.21
CA PRO A 262 41.68 -16.77 -16.59
C PRO A 262 43.15 -16.28 -16.66
N PRO A 263 43.93 -16.72 -17.66
CA PRO A 263 45.35 -16.42 -17.72
C PRO A 263 45.59 -14.94 -18.00
N ALA A 264 46.37 -14.31 -17.11
CA ALA A 264 46.95 -13.00 -17.33
C ALA A 264 47.81 -13.01 -18.61
N SER A 265 47.51 -12.11 -19.54
CA SER A 265 48.42 -11.81 -20.65
C SER A 265 49.58 -10.93 -20.16
N PRO A 266 50.83 -11.15 -20.64
CA PRO A 266 52.04 -10.62 -20.02
C PRO A 266 52.37 -9.16 -20.38
N PRO A 267 53.24 -8.50 -19.59
CA PRO A 267 53.49 -7.06 -19.67
C PRO A 267 54.55 -6.71 -20.73
N LYS A 268 54.41 -5.54 -21.37
CA LYS A 268 55.53 -4.87 -22.04
C LYS A 268 56.11 -3.80 -21.12
N ASN A 269 57.29 -4.11 -20.60
CA ASN A 269 58.20 -3.20 -19.90
C ASN A 269 58.39 -1.87 -20.63
N ARG A 270 58.31 -0.76 -19.90
CA ARG A 270 59.34 0.28 -19.96
C ARG A 270 59.57 0.89 -18.58
N CYS A 271 60.85 0.90 -18.25
CA CYS A 271 61.50 1.29 -17.02
C CYS A 271 61.39 2.81 -16.79
N ALA A 272 61.02 3.22 -15.58
CA ALA A 272 61.49 4.47 -14.97
C ALA A 272 61.47 4.32 -13.44
N LYS A 273 62.66 4.15 -12.86
CA LYS A 273 62.94 4.27 -11.43
C LYS A 273 62.59 5.70 -10.98
N LEU A 274 61.76 5.85 -9.94
CA LEU A 274 61.76 7.03 -9.05
C LEU A 274 61.34 6.59 -7.63
N ALA A 275 62.03 7.17 -6.65
CA ALA A 275 62.04 6.83 -5.24
C ALA A 275 60.68 7.05 -4.52
N PRO A 276 60.46 6.43 -3.35
CA PRO A 276 59.25 6.67 -2.56
C PRO A 276 59.23 8.10 -2.00
N PRO A 277 58.12 8.85 -2.13
CA PRO A 277 57.95 10.12 -1.42
C PRO A 277 57.63 9.89 0.07
N PRO A 278 58.06 10.81 0.96
CA PRO A 278 57.86 10.73 2.41
C PRO A 278 56.41 11.01 2.82
N PRO A 279 56.00 10.61 4.05
CA PRO A 279 54.64 10.85 4.55
C PRO A 279 54.38 12.34 4.82
N PRO A 280 53.22 12.90 4.45
CA PRO A 280 52.81 14.25 4.85
C PRO A 280 52.27 14.31 6.30
N PRO A 281 52.38 15.50 6.94
CA PRO A 281 52.19 15.74 8.39
C PRO A 281 50.72 15.90 8.80
N PRO A 282 50.40 15.90 10.11
CA PRO A 282 49.03 16.13 10.60
C PRO A 282 48.69 17.63 10.57
N PRO A 283 47.42 17.99 10.28
CA PRO A 283 46.90 19.31 10.67
C PRO A 283 45.51 19.16 11.36
N PRO A 284 44.86 20.25 11.85
CA PRO A 284 44.71 20.53 13.27
C PRO A 284 43.25 20.51 13.73
N ALA A 285 43.05 20.76 15.03
CA ALA A 285 41.76 20.95 15.66
C ALA A 285 40.95 22.14 15.11
N ASN A 286 39.63 22.06 15.36
CA ASN A 286 38.58 23.08 15.26
C ASN A 286 38.09 23.47 13.87
N PHE A 287 36.87 23.07 13.53
CA PHE A 287 35.83 23.99 13.04
C PHE A 287 34.44 23.42 13.33
N GLU A 288 33.75 24.12 14.22
CA GLU A 288 32.36 23.95 14.63
C GLU A 288 31.44 24.66 13.61
N PRO A 289 30.37 24.03 13.10
CA PRO A 289 29.37 24.75 12.30
C PRO A 289 28.24 25.26 13.19
N GLN A 290 28.25 26.57 13.42
CA GLN A 290 27.10 27.35 13.90
C GLN A 290 25.86 27.08 13.03
N ARG A 291 24.79 26.56 13.64
CA ARG A 291 23.44 26.65 13.08
C ARG A 291 22.89 28.04 13.37
N GLN A 292 22.78 28.88 12.34
CA GLN A 292 21.86 30.01 12.36
C GLN A 292 20.56 29.64 11.62
N PRO A 293 19.39 29.87 12.23
CA PRO A 293 18.11 29.68 11.57
C PRO A 293 17.75 30.88 10.70
N ILE A 294 17.38 30.62 9.45
CA ILE A 294 16.81 31.62 8.55
C ILE A 294 15.38 31.91 8.99
N ALA A 295 15.17 33.13 9.48
CA ALA A 295 13.87 33.70 9.73
C ALA A 295 13.10 33.95 8.41
N ARG A 296 11.85 33.47 8.34
CA ARG A 296 10.82 34.03 7.45
C ARG A 296 9.51 34.24 8.21
N LYS A 297 9.37 35.49 8.66
CA LYS A 297 8.18 36.36 8.71
C LYS A 297 6.80 35.71 8.83
N GLN A 298 6.28 35.80 10.06
CA GLN A 298 4.96 36.36 10.43
C GLN A 298 3.94 36.53 9.30
N THR A 299 2.82 35.81 9.41
CA THR A 299 1.51 36.31 9.01
C THR A 299 0.51 36.02 10.14
N ARG A 300 0.12 37.12 10.80
CA ARG A 300 -1.09 37.38 11.59
C ARG A 300 -1.71 36.22 12.40
N GLN A 301 -1.40 36.28 13.68
CA GLN A 301 -2.30 35.90 14.77
C GLN A 301 -3.66 36.59 14.60
N LEU A 302 -4.75 35.81 14.63
CA LEU A 302 -6.02 36.30 15.12
C LEU A 302 -6.08 35.96 16.61
N GLU A 303 -6.09 37.00 17.43
CA GLU A 303 -6.31 36.94 18.87
C GLU A 303 -7.62 36.23 19.18
N THR A 304 -7.56 35.23 20.05
CA THR A 304 -8.69 34.85 20.91
C THR A 304 -8.22 35.00 22.35
N ALA A 305 -8.90 35.87 23.09
CA ALA A 305 -8.62 36.26 24.47
C ALA A 305 -8.88 35.09 25.48
N PRO A 306 -8.47 35.24 26.76
CA PRO A 306 -8.02 34.13 27.58
C PRO A 306 -9.14 33.46 28.38
N LEU A 307 -9.15 32.13 28.40
CA LEU A 307 -9.75 31.35 29.49
C LEU A 307 -8.65 30.62 30.25
N GLY A 308 -8.48 31.02 31.51
CA GLY A 308 -7.93 30.27 32.64
C GLY A 308 -6.79 29.29 32.37
N THR A 309 -5.58 29.68 32.77
CA THR A 309 -4.44 28.79 33.03
C THR A 309 -4.87 27.60 33.89
N ARG A 310 -4.97 26.42 33.27
CA ARG A 310 -5.20 25.15 33.97
C ARG A 310 -3.94 24.28 33.85
N PRO A 311 -3.45 23.69 34.95
CA PRO A 311 -2.23 22.89 34.93
C PRO A 311 -2.41 21.63 34.06
N PRO A 312 -1.32 21.15 33.42
CA PRO A 312 -1.35 19.88 32.69
C PRO A 312 -1.72 18.72 33.64
N PRO A 313 -2.44 17.69 33.15
CA PRO A 313 -2.80 16.55 33.97
C PRO A 313 -1.54 15.80 34.46
N PRO A 314 -1.54 15.27 35.69
CA PRO A 314 -0.43 14.48 36.20
C PRO A 314 -0.22 13.21 35.36
N ALA A 315 1.04 12.90 35.05
CA ALA A 315 1.46 11.81 34.14
C ALA A 315 0.92 10.40 34.49
N GLY A 316 0.43 10.18 35.71
CA GLY A 316 -0.20 8.91 36.10
C GLY A 316 -1.61 8.69 35.52
N LEU A 317 -2.35 9.76 35.19
CA LEU A 317 -3.71 9.64 34.67
C LEU A 317 -3.75 9.10 33.24
N GLU A 318 -2.73 9.38 32.42
CA GLU A 318 -2.68 8.91 31.03
C GLU A 318 -2.55 7.39 30.94
N ALA A 319 -1.77 6.77 31.83
CA ALA A 319 -1.63 5.32 31.89
C ALA A 319 -2.93 4.61 32.33
N GLU A 320 -3.67 5.20 33.27
CA GLU A 320 -4.93 4.64 33.79
C GLU A 320 -6.08 4.70 32.78
N ILE A 321 -6.04 5.60 31.80
CA ILE A 321 -7.13 5.72 30.82
C ILE A 321 -7.17 4.53 29.87
N TRP A 322 -6.00 3.97 29.53
CA TRP A 322 -5.91 2.81 28.64
C TRP A 322 -6.61 1.56 29.18
N GLN A 323 -6.87 1.49 30.49
CA GLN A 323 -7.62 0.37 31.08
C GLN A 323 -9.08 0.30 30.60
N TYR A 324 -9.65 1.41 30.12
CA TYR A 324 -11.03 1.48 29.65
C TYR A 324 -11.18 1.15 28.15
N VAL A 325 -10.08 0.82 27.49
CA VAL A 325 -9.99 0.77 26.02
C VAL A 325 -9.48 -0.61 25.59
N SER A 326 -10.09 -1.17 24.54
CA SER A 326 -9.79 -2.51 24.02
C SER A 326 -8.79 -2.46 22.87
N ASP A 327 -8.26 -3.62 22.49
CA ASP A 327 -7.46 -3.74 21.26
C ASP A 327 -8.32 -3.68 19.98
N ARG A 328 -9.66 -3.62 20.10
CA ARG A 328 -10.56 -3.55 18.96
C ARG A 328 -10.67 -2.12 18.45
N PRO A 329 -10.78 -1.90 17.12
CA PRO A 329 -10.97 -0.57 16.58
C PRO A 329 -12.33 0.02 16.98
N ALA A 330 -12.37 1.32 17.26
CA ALA A 330 -13.63 2.05 17.46
C ALA A 330 -14.46 2.07 16.16
N PRO A 331 -15.81 2.19 16.25
CA PRO A 331 -16.64 2.47 15.08
C PRO A 331 -16.15 3.72 14.33
N VAL A 332 -16.27 3.74 13.01
CA VAL A 332 -15.65 4.76 12.15
C VAL A 332 -16.12 6.17 12.52
N GLU A 333 -17.40 6.34 12.82
CA GLU A 333 -18.00 7.61 13.23
C GLU A 333 -17.51 8.09 14.60
N TRP A 334 -16.86 7.25 15.39
CA TRP A 334 -16.24 7.61 16.66
C TRP A 334 -14.72 7.82 16.57
N GLN A 335 -14.14 7.72 15.38
CA GLN A 335 -12.71 7.92 15.15
C GLN A 335 -12.39 9.35 14.72
N PRO A 336 -11.33 9.99 15.26
CA PRO A 336 -10.87 11.31 14.82
C PRO A 336 -10.58 11.39 13.32
N GLY A 337 -10.07 10.29 12.74
CA GLY A 337 -9.72 10.22 11.31
C GLY A 337 -10.92 10.40 10.37
N PHE A 338 -12.12 10.00 10.79
CA PHE A 338 -13.34 10.24 10.01
C PHE A 338 -13.63 11.74 9.88
N TYR A 339 -13.62 12.46 11.00
CA TYR A 339 -13.88 13.90 11.02
C TYR A 339 -12.81 14.69 10.27
N ALA A 340 -11.53 14.34 10.45
CA ALA A 340 -10.44 14.99 9.72
C ALA A 340 -10.63 14.93 8.19
N ARG A 341 -11.02 13.75 7.67
CA ARG A 341 -11.32 13.57 6.24
C ARG A 341 -12.57 14.33 5.81
N ALA A 342 -13.63 14.29 6.62
CA ALA A 342 -14.87 15.00 6.31
C ALA A 342 -14.66 16.52 6.23
N PHE A 343 -13.95 17.11 7.20
CA PHE A 343 -13.59 18.53 7.16
C PHE A 343 -12.65 18.87 6.01
N ALA A 344 -11.67 18.02 5.68
CA ALA A 344 -10.79 18.24 4.53
C ALA A 344 -11.59 18.24 3.20
N PHE A 345 -12.54 17.32 3.06
CA PHE A 345 -13.46 17.28 1.92
C PHE A 345 -14.29 18.57 1.82
N LEU A 346 -14.93 18.99 2.92
CA LEU A 346 -15.72 20.23 2.92
C LEU A 346 -14.84 21.46 2.61
N SER A 347 -13.64 21.56 3.18
CA SER A 347 -12.69 22.64 2.90
C SER A 347 -12.26 22.69 1.43
N SER A 348 -12.22 21.55 0.72
CA SER A 348 -11.93 21.54 -0.71
C SER A 348 -13.04 22.19 -1.56
N LEU A 349 -14.28 22.21 -1.06
CA LEU A 349 -15.43 22.85 -1.70
C LEU A 349 -15.51 24.36 -1.39
N VAL A 350 -14.91 24.78 -0.27
CA VAL A 350 -14.85 26.17 0.20
C VAL A 350 -13.42 26.57 0.60
N PRO A 351 -12.47 26.65 -0.35
CA PRO A 351 -11.05 26.88 -0.01
C PRO A 351 -10.77 28.24 0.66
N TYR A 352 -11.71 29.17 0.60
CA TYR A 352 -11.58 30.51 1.18
C TYR A 352 -12.35 30.69 2.50
N ASP A 353 -13.19 29.73 2.88
CA ASP A 353 -13.93 29.79 4.15
C ASP A 353 -13.23 28.92 5.19
N THR A 354 -12.96 29.49 6.36
CA THR A 354 -12.36 28.73 7.47
C THR A 354 -13.44 27.94 8.19
N LEU A 355 -13.55 26.64 7.89
CA LEU A 355 -14.37 25.72 8.66
C LEU A 355 -13.70 25.44 10.01
N SER A 356 -14.45 25.55 11.10
CA SER A 356 -13.96 25.27 12.45
C SER A 356 -13.90 23.75 12.67
N ALA A 357 -12.75 23.16 12.34
CA ALA A 357 -12.47 21.76 12.62
C ALA A 357 -11.82 21.59 14.01
N PRO A 358 -12.28 20.64 14.84
CA PRO A 358 -11.61 20.34 16.09
C PRO A 358 -10.24 19.72 15.85
N VAL A 359 -9.30 20.07 16.71
CA VAL A 359 -7.91 19.59 16.66
C VAL A 359 -7.72 18.50 17.70
N PHE A 360 -7.22 17.36 17.25
CA PHE A 360 -6.87 16.22 18.09
C PHE A 360 -5.36 16.14 18.23
N THR A 361 -4.87 15.86 19.43
CA THR A 361 -3.44 15.56 19.63
C THR A 361 -3.13 14.12 19.20
N PRO A 362 -1.86 13.77 18.92
CA PRO A 362 -1.50 12.39 18.57
C PRO A 362 -1.91 11.36 19.62
N ALA A 363 -1.81 11.70 20.91
CA ALA A 363 -2.23 10.84 22.00
C ALA A 363 -3.75 10.62 22.01
N GLU A 364 -4.52 11.67 21.75
CA GLU A 364 -5.98 11.58 21.63
C GLU A 364 -6.39 10.75 20.41
N VAL A 365 -5.68 10.88 19.28
CA VAL A 365 -5.91 10.05 18.09
C VAL A 365 -5.66 8.59 18.40
N ALA A 366 -4.55 8.25 19.04
CA ALA A 366 -4.25 6.88 19.43
C ALA A 366 -5.34 6.33 20.36
N LEU A 367 -5.69 7.06 21.41
CA LEU A 367 -6.69 6.64 22.40
C LEU A 367 -8.08 6.43 21.79
N LEU A 368 -8.54 7.35 20.94
CA LEU A 368 -9.88 7.31 20.34
C LEU A 368 -9.99 6.39 19.13
N SER A 369 -8.88 5.78 18.68
CA SER A 369 -8.90 4.80 17.58
C SER A 369 -9.44 3.44 18.02
N PHE A 370 -9.57 3.22 19.32
CA PHE A 370 -9.93 1.95 19.93
C PHE A 370 -11.29 2.00 20.64
N ALA A 371 -12.01 0.86 20.62
CA ALA A 371 -13.33 0.73 21.20
C ALA A 371 -13.27 0.63 22.74
N PRO A 372 -14.25 1.19 23.47
CA PRO A 372 -14.31 1.07 24.92
C PRO A 372 -14.57 -0.38 25.36
N ILE A 373 -14.04 -0.77 26.52
CA ILE A 373 -14.32 -2.07 27.18
C ILE A 373 -15.46 -1.85 28.20
N PRO A 374 -16.68 -2.34 27.96
CA PRO A 374 -17.80 -2.17 28.89
C PRO A 374 -17.51 -2.77 30.27
N ASP A 375 -16.84 -3.92 30.31
CA ASP A 375 -16.54 -4.64 31.55
C ASP A 375 -15.48 -3.97 32.43
N ALA A 376 -14.67 -3.08 31.85
CA ALA A 376 -13.66 -2.30 32.58
C ALA A 376 -14.22 -1.00 33.17
N LEU A 377 -15.45 -0.63 32.82
CA LEU A 377 -16.10 0.56 33.34
C LEU A 377 -16.58 0.34 34.79
N PRO A 378 -16.48 1.35 35.68
CA PRO A 378 -16.99 1.24 37.04
C PRO A 378 -18.50 0.95 37.06
N ASP A 379 -18.96 0.02 37.90
CA ASP A 379 -20.39 -0.15 38.15
C ASP A 379 -20.94 1.07 38.90
N LEU A 380 -21.93 1.74 38.31
CA LEU A 380 -22.58 2.95 38.84
C LEU A 380 -23.98 2.68 39.40
N HIS A 381 -24.45 1.43 39.38
CA HIS A 381 -25.81 1.11 39.78
C HIS A 381 -26.06 1.49 41.25
N GLY A 382 -27.09 2.31 41.48
CA GLY A 382 -27.46 2.78 42.82
C GLY A 382 -26.49 3.80 43.45
N LYS A 383 -25.38 4.15 42.80
CA LYS A 383 -24.46 5.18 43.29
C LYS A 383 -25.03 6.56 43.00
N ARG A 384 -25.00 7.43 44.01
CA ARG A 384 -25.47 8.81 43.92
C ARG A 384 -24.45 9.75 44.51
N MET A 385 -24.41 10.96 43.96
CA MET A 385 -23.63 12.04 44.52
C MET A 385 -24.11 12.35 45.95
N ARG A 386 -23.18 12.36 46.91
CA ARG A 386 -23.46 12.81 48.28
C ARG A 386 -23.48 14.34 48.31
N GLY A 387 -24.64 14.92 48.05
CA GLY A 387 -24.86 16.38 48.10
C GLY A 387 -25.53 16.91 46.83
N SER A 388 -26.30 17.98 46.99
CA SER A 388 -26.89 18.71 45.86
C SER A 388 -25.90 19.74 45.34
N THR A 389 -25.40 19.57 44.12
CA THR A 389 -24.70 20.63 43.39
C THR A 389 -25.61 21.23 42.33
N SER A 390 -25.62 22.58 42.26
CA SER A 390 -26.27 23.33 41.18
C SER A 390 -25.42 23.37 39.90
N ALA A 391 -24.20 22.82 39.94
CA ALA A 391 -23.28 22.79 38.82
C ALA A 391 -23.87 22.00 37.64
N ARG A 392 -23.74 22.57 36.44
CA ARG A 392 -24.13 21.94 35.19
C ARG A 392 -22.90 21.33 34.54
N PHE A 393 -23.07 20.18 33.90
CA PHE A 393 -22.08 19.56 33.02
C PHE A 393 -22.48 19.81 31.56
N GLU A 394 -21.54 19.66 30.63
CA GLU A 394 -21.82 19.89 29.21
C GLU A 394 -22.62 18.72 28.60
N ASN A 395 -23.52 19.03 27.66
CA ASN A 395 -24.32 18.01 26.99
C ASN A 395 -23.44 17.04 26.17
N THR A 396 -22.32 17.53 25.62
CA THR A 396 -21.35 16.73 24.86
C THR A 396 -20.64 15.70 25.73
N GLU A 397 -20.23 16.08 26.94
CA GLU A 397 -19.64 15.17 27.94
C GLU A 397 -20.65 14.09 28.36
N ARG A 398 -21.93 14.45 28.51
CA ARG A 398 -22.99 13.48 28.80
C ARG A 398 -23.19 12.48 27.66
N LEU A 399 -23.27 12.93 26.41
CA LEU A 399 -23.44 12.06 25.25
C LEU A 399 -22.25 11.10 25.09
N ALA A 400 -21.02 11.59 25.32
CA ALA A 400 -19.82 10.76 25.34
C ALA A 400 -19.91 9.67 26.42
N LEU A 401 -20.40 10.01 27.61
CA LEU A 401 -20.57 9.05 28.70
C LEU A 401 -21.68 8.02 28.40
N GLU A 402 -22.79 8.44 27.80
CA GLU A 402 -23.85 7.54 27.36
C GLU A 402 -23.35 6.55 26.30
N TYR A 403 -22.45 6.98 25.40
CA TYR A 403 -21.79 6.10 24.45
C TYR A 403 -20.93 5.02 25.14
N LEU A 404 -20.11 5.38 26.14
CA LEU A 404 -19.28 4.42 26.86
C LEU A 404 -20.11 3.31 27.51
N TYR A 405 -21.27 3.65 28.06
CA TYR A 405 -22.16 2.70 28.74
C TYR A 405 -23.24 2.11 27.82
N LYS A 406 -23.17 2.32 26.49
CA LYS A 406 -24.20 1.86 25.54
C LYS A 406 -24.45 0.35 25.59
N SER A 407 -23.42 -0.44 25.85
CA SER A 407 -23.50 -1.91 25.94
C SER A 407 -23.80 -2.41 27.36
N GLY A 408 -23.84 -1.51 28.35
CA GLY A 408 -24.06 -1.82 29.77
C GLY A 408 -25.38 -1.28 30.30
N PRO A 409 -25.56 -1.24 31.64
CA PRO A 409 -26.73 -0.64 32.26
C PRO A 409 -26.83 0.86 31.91
N PRO A 410 -28.04 1.37 31.63
CA PRO A 410 -28.24 2.76 31.27
C PRO A 410 -27.77 3.68 32.40
N ILE A 411 -26.96 4.67 32.05
CA ILE A 411 -26.43 5.60 33.04
C ILE A 411 -27.52 6.58 33.51
N THR A 412 -27.72 6.68 34.83
CA THR A 412 -28.67 7.63 35.41
C THR A 412 -28.08 9.04 35.48
N LEU A 413 -28.94 10.07 35.52
CA LEU A 413 -28.50 11.47 35.65
C LEU A 413 -27.62 11.70 36.89
N ASP A 414 -27.94 11.04 38.00
CA ASP A 414 -27.16 11.15 39.24
C ASP A 414 -25.77 10.51 39.11
N ALA A 415 -25.66 9.42 38.35
CA ALA A 415 -24.38 8.78 38.03
C ALA A 415 -23.53 9.63 37.07
N THR A 416 -24.15 10.27 36.08
CA THR A 416 -23.48 11.27 35.22
C THR A 416 -22.92 12.42 36.04
N ARG A 417 -23.71 12.96 36.98
CA ARG A 417 -23.25 14.02 37.90
C ARG A 417 -22.10 13.54 38.78
N LEU A 418 -22.17 12.31 39.29
CA LEU A 418 -21.09 11.73 40.09
C LEU A 418 -19.78 11.70 39.29
N ILE A 419 -19.79 11.29 38.03
CA ILE A 419 -18.55 11.21 37.21
C ILE A 419 -18.04 12.60 36.81
N LEU A 420 -18.91 13.46 36.29
CA LEU A 420 -18.51 14.73 35.68
C LEU A 420 -18.26 15.85 36.69
N LEU A 421 -18.99 15.86 37.81
CA LEU A 421 -18.97 16.95 38.78
C LEU A 421 -18.18 16.63 40.05
N THR A 422 -17.68 15.40 40.20
CA THR A 422 -16.93 15.00 41.40
C THR A 422 -15.57 14.41 41.04
N PRO A 423 -14.60 14.42 41.97
CA PRO A 423 -13.28 13.84 41.75
C PRO A 423 -13.25 12.31 41.94
N SER A 424 -14.40 11.63 42.07
CA SER A 424 -14.45 10.20 42.37
C SER A 424 -13.89 9.31 41.25
N TYR A 425 -13.86 9.79 40.01
CA TYR A 425 -13.42 9.03 38.84
C TYR A 425 -12.58 9.89 37.88
N PRO A 426 -11.37 10.30 38.26
CA PRO A 426 -10.60 11.30 37.51
C PRO A 426 -10.13 10.80 36.14
N SER A 427 -9.71 9.54 36.01
CA SER A 427 -9.29 8.94 34.74
C SER A 427 -10.46 8.76 33.78
N LEU A 428 -11.61 8.27 34.26
CA LEU A 428 -12.84 8.16 33.45
C LEU A 428 -13.34 9.54 33.02
N HIS A 429 -13.33 10.54 33.89
CA HIS A 429 -13.71 11.91 33.54
C HIS A 429 -12.77 12.48 32.47
N HIS A 430 -11.46 12.25 32.57
CA HIS A 430 -10.53 12.65 31.52
C HIS A 430 -10.84 11.95 30.19
N TYR A 431 -11.09 10.64 30.22
CA TYR A 431 -11.46 9.90 29.01
C TYR A 431 -12.74 10.43 28.36
N VAL A 432 -13.77 10.71 29.16
CA VAL A 432 -15.04 11.29 28.70
C VAL A 432 -14.84 12.66 28.07
N ARG A 433 -13.94 13.49 28.61
CA ARG A 433 -13.58 14.78 27.99
C ARG A 433 -12.86 14.64 26.67
N THR A 434 -11.99 13.65 26.55
CA THR A 434 -11.32 13.37 25.27
C THR A 434 -12.34 12.89 24.24
N LEU A 435 -13.27 12.02 24.65
CA LEU A 435 -14.33 11.51 23.80
C LEU A 435 -15.39 12.58 23.45
N SER A 436 -15.65 13.56 24.33
CA SER A 436 -16.60 14.64 24.04
C SER A 436 -16.15 15.54 22.88
N LYS A 437 -14.84 15.55 22.56
CA LYS A 437 -14.32 16.20 21.34
C LYS A 437 -14.86 15.57 20.06
N ILE A 438 -15.15 14.27 20.05
CA ILE A 438 -15.79 13.60 18.92
C ILE A 438 -17.24 14.08 18.76
N VAL A 439 -17.96 14.22 19.87
CA VAL A 439 -19.33 14.76 19.86
C VAL A 439 -19.32 16.21 19.35
N ALA A 440 -18.39 17.03 19.83
CA ALA A 440 -18.20 18.39 19.33
C ALA A 440 -17.83 18.42 17.84
N ALA A 441 -17.03 17.45 17.36
CA ALA A 441 -16.67 17.31 15.95
C ALA A 441 -17.88 16.96 15.07
N ARG A 442 -18.76 16.09 15.57
CA ARG A 442 -20.05 15.76 14.96
C ARG A 442 -20.91 17.01 14.81
N ASP A 443 -21.10 17.76 15.88
CA ASP A 443 -21.94 18.97 15.85
C ASP A 443 -21.34 20.02 14.90
N ALA A 444 -20.02 20.23 14.96
CA ALA A 444 -19.31 21.14 14.07
C ALA A 444 -19.39 20.72 12.61
N LEU A 445 -19.36 19.40 12.32
CA LEU A 445 -19.47 18.88 10.96
C LEU A 445 -20.86 19.13 10.37
N VAL A 446 -21.92 18.93 11.16
CA VAL A 446 -23.29 19.25 10.72
C VAL A 446 -23.42 20.73 10.37
N ILE A 447 -22.85 21.61 11.20
CA ILE A 447 -22.81 23.06 10.93
C ILE A 447 -22.03 23.36 9.64
N ALA A 448 -20.86 22.75 9.46
CA ALA A 448 -20.02 22.96 8.28
C ALA A 448 -20.70 22.46 7.00
N CYS A 449 -21.37 21.30 7.03
CA CYS A 449 -22.16 20.79 5.91
C CYS A 449 -23.25 21.78 5.50
N ASN A 450 -24.01 22.30 6.46
CA ASN A 450 -25.05 23.29 6.18
C ASN A 450 -24.47 24.58 5.58
N GLN A 451 -23.34 25.07 6.11
CA GLN A 451 -22.65 26.23 5.54
C GLN A 451 -22.22 26.02 4.09
N VAL A 452 -21.64 24.86 3.76
CA VAL A 452 -21.21 24.54 2.38
C VAL A 452 -22.41 24.40 1.45
N LEU A 453 -23.47 23.73 1.89
CA LEU A 453 -24.71 23.58 1.13
C LEU A 453 -25.33 24.94 0.80
N GLU A 454 -25.58 25.76 1.83
CA GLU A 454 -26.27 27.05 1.68
C GLU A 454 -25.43 28.10 0.95
N ARG A 455 -24.14 28.20 1.26
CA ARG A 455 -23.29 29.31 0.76
C ARG A 455 -22.63 29.02 -0.57
N ARG A 456 -22.56 27.77 -1.01
CA ARG A 456 -21.91 27.40 -2.29
C ARG A 456 -22.77 26.53 -3.16
N LEU A 457 -23.18 25.36 -2.67
CA LEU A 457 -23.72 24.34 -3.57
C LEU A 457 -25.13 24.68 -4.04
N TYR A 458 -26.02 25.12 -3.16
CA TYR A 458 -27.37 25.54 -3.54
C TYR A 458 -27.40 26.80 -4.40
N LEU A 459 -26.46 27.73 -4.22
CA LEU A 459 -26.38 28.93 -5.07
C LEU A 459 -26.02 28.61 -6.52
N ARG A 460 -25.31 27.50 -6.75
CA ARG A 460 -24.92 27.06 -8.10
C ARG A 460 -25.90 26.04 -8.69
N ARG A 461 -26.97 25.73 -7.96
CA ARG A 461 -28.02 24.82 -8.39
C ARG A 461 -28.85 25.48 -9.51
N GLY A 462 -28.85 24.86 -10.69
CA GLY A 462 -29.56 25.37 -11.86
C GLY A 462 -28.71 26.18 -12.86
N ASP A 463 -27.39 26.27 -12.67
CA ASP A 463 -26.48 26.77 -13.72
C ASP A 463 -26.42 25.76 -14.87
N PRO A 464 -26.91 26.09 -16.09
CA PRO A 464 -27.04 25.16 -17.21
C PRO A 464 -25.70 24.60 -17.70
N THR A 465 -24.57 25.19 -17.29
CA THR A 465 -23.24 24.73 -17.68
C THR A 465 -22.62 23.67 -16.75
N VAL A 466 -23.22 23.41 -15.57
CA VAL A 466 -22.59 22.60 -14.49
C VAL A 466 -23.59 21.67 -13.77
N VAL A 467 -24.75 21.39 -14.37
CA VAL A 467 -25.91 20.79 -13.69
C VAL A 467 -25.63 19.44 -13.02
N ASN A 468 -24.84 18.56 -13.64
CA ASN A 468 -24.66 17.19 -13.15
C ASN A 468 -23.71 17.04 -11.93
N PRO A 469 -22.48 17.61 -11.93
CA PRO A 469 -21.56 17.41 -10.80
C PRO A 469 -21.97 18.14 -9.52
N ILE A 470 -22.78 19.20 -9.60
CA ILE A 470 -23.21 19.97 -8.41
C ILE A 470 -24.29 19.22 -7.64
N GLU A 471 -25.27 18.60 -8.31
CA GLU A 471 -26.30 17.79 -7.65
C GLU A 471 -25.70 16.55 -6.97
N GLU A 472 -24.69 15.91 -7.60
CA GLU A 472 -23.93 14.83 -6.96
C GLU A 472 -23.22 15.30 -5.69
N LEU A 473 -22.57 16.46 -5.73
CA LEU A 473 -21.90 17.04 -4.55
C LEU A 473 -22.88 17.42 -3.45
N ILE A 474 -24.06 17.97 -3.79
CA ILE A 474 -25.14 18.23 -2.83
C ILE A 474 -25.52 16.93 -2.13
N SER A 475 -25.80 15.87 -2.89
CA SER A 475 -26.19 14.56 -2.34
C SER A 475 -25.12 13.97 -1.42
N VAL A 476 -23.84 14.12 -1.77
CA VAL A 476 -22.73 13.65 -0.93
C VAL A 476 -22.66 14.44 0.38
N VAL A 477 -22.75 15.78 0.33
CA VAL A 477 -22.67 16.63 1.53
C VAL A 477 -23.89 16.41 2.44
N GLU A 478 -25.09 16.24 1.87
CA GLU A 478 -26.30 15.87 2.63
C GLU A 478 -26.15 14.51 3.29
N ARG A 479 -25.62 13.51 2.58
CA ARG A 479 -25.37 12.18 3.16
C ARG A 479 -24.37 12.23 4.31
N ILE A 480 -23.31 13.03 4.19
CA ILE A 480 -22.34 13.22 5.29
C ILE A 480 -23.04 13.86 6.50
N ARG A 481 -23.87 14.87 6.27
CA ARG A 481 -24.65 15.52 7.33
C ARG A 481 -25.60 14.54 8.01
N ASP A 482 -26.37 13.80 7.23
CA ASP A 482 -27.46 12.96 7.72
C ASP A 482 -26.97 11.65 8.36
N ASN A 483 -25.79 11.15 7.96
CA ASN A 483 -25.15 10.01 8.63
C ASN A 483 -24.56 10.37 10.00
N VAL A 484 -24.32 11.65 10.24
CA VAL A 484 -23.68 12.16 11.45
C VAL A 484 -24.69 12.91 12.33
N ALA A 485 -25.82 13.40 11.81
CA ALA A 485 -26.92 13.95 12.58
C ALA A 485 -27.74 12.84 13.24
#